data_AF-W1XSY4-F1
#
_entry.id   AF-W1XSY4-F1
#
_cell.length_a   1.000
_cell.length_b   1.000
_cell.length_c   1.000
_cell.angle_alpha   90.00
_cell.angle_beta   90.00
_cell.angle_gamma   90.00
#
_symmetry.space_group_name_H-M   'P 1'
#
loop_
_entity.id
_entity.type
_entity.pdbx_description
1 polymer ?
#
loop_
_entity_poly.entity_id
_entity_poly.type
_entity_poly.pdbx_seq_one_letter_code
_entity_poly.pdbx_strand_id
1 'polypeptide(L)'
;PMQSILVPQYSEATDDEMNLVEEERETLLDLGFDVELGGPTKIKLVGAPVDLVESKAFEILQYVFSYLHEHQQPTKAQLRHEMLACWSI
;
A
#
# COMPACT_ATOMS: atom_id res chain seq x y z
N PRO A 1 1.00 -13.29 -12.02
CA PRO A 1 1.58 -12.65 -13.23
C PRO A 1 1.03 -11.24 -13.35
N MET A 2 1.84 -10.27 -13.78
CA MET A 2 1.48 -8.85 -13.81
C MET A 2 1.27 -8.35 -15.25
N GLN A 3 0.29 -7.46 -15.45
CA GLN A 3 0.11 -6.66 -16.65
C GLN A 3 0.39 -5.18 -16.36
N SER A 4 1.09 -4.50 -17.28
CA SER A 4 1.29 -3.05 -17.19
C SER A 4 0.00 -2.30 -17.50
N ILE A 5 -0.29 -1.26 -16.74
CA ILE A 5 -1.40 -0.35 -16.99
C ILE A 5 -0.96 0.71 -17.99
N LEU A 6 -1.71 0.85 -19.09
CA LEU A 6 -1.37 1.76 -20.20
C LEU A 6 -1.44 3.24 -19.79
N VAL A 7 -2.38 3.58 -18.90
CA VAL A 7 -2.52 4.92 -18.33
C VAL A 7 -2.44 4.79 -16.82
N PRO A 8 -1.32 5.20 -16.19
CA PRO A 8 -1.17 5.09 -14.75
C PRO A 8 -2.34 5.74 -14.03
N GLN A 9 -2.90 5.02 -13.08
CA GLN A 9 -4.04 5.50 -12.32
C GLN A 9 -3.57 5.98 -10.95
N TYR A 10 -4.27 6.97 -10.40
CA TYR A 10 -3.91 7.60 -9.12
C TYR A 10 -5.06 7.49 -8.13
N SER A 11 -4.71 7.27 -6.87
CA SER A 11 -5.64 7.39 -5.73
C SER A 11 -5.01 8.26 -4.65
N GLU A 12 -5.85 8.99 -3.92
CA GLU A 12 -5.43 9.53 -2.62
C GLU A 12 -5.06 8.35 -1.71
N ALA A 13 -4.08 8.58 -0.84
CA ALA A 13 -3.58 7.60 0.11
C ALA A 13 -3.24 8.28 1.43
N THR A 14 -3.45 7.54 2.51
CA THR A 14 -3.04 7.89 3.86
C THR A 14 -1.53 7.70 4.04
N ASP A 15 -0.95 8.30 5.08
CA ASP A 15 0.47 8.12 5.39
C ASP A 15 0.82 6.64 5.65
N ASP A 16 -0.08 5.88 6.27
CA ASP A 16 0.10 4.45 6.53
C ASP A 16 0.14 3.64 5.23
N GLU A 17 -0.74 3.94 4.27
CA GLU A 17 -0.73 3.29 2.96
C GLU A 17 0.51 3.66 2.14
N MET A 18 0.96 4.92 2.23
CA MET A 18 2.21 5.34 1.58
C MET A 18 3.41 4.59 2.15
N ASN A 19 3.49 4.42 3.48
CA ASN A 19 4.54 3.62 4.11
C ASN A 19 4.47 2.16 3.66
N LEU A 20 3.26 1.60 3.56
CA LEU A 20 3.05 0.21 3.17
C LEU A 20 3.47 -0.05 1.72
N VAL A 21 3.27 0.90 0.80
CA VAL A 21 3.78 0.81 -0.58
C VAL A 21 5.31 0.69 -0.61
N GLU A 22 6.01 1.38 0.29
CA GLU A 22 7.47 1.32 0.36
C GLU A 22 7.97 0.07 1.09
N GLU A 23 7.39 -0.28 2.24
CA GLU A 23 7.80 -1.39 3.09
C GLU A 23 7.45 -2.77 2.49
N GLU A 24 6.26 -2.91 1.91
CA GLU A 24 5.74 -4.18 1.39
C GLU A 24 5.86 -4.29 -0.14
N ARG A 25 6.77 -3.51 -0.74
CA ARG A 25 6.93 -3.45 -2.21
C ARG A 25 7.13 -4.82 -2.85
N GLU A 26 7.97 -5.68 -2.25
CA GLU A 26 8.22 -7.02 -2.77
C GLU A 26 6.96 -7.90 -2.69
N THR A 27 6.25 -7.86 -1.56
CA THR A 27 4.97 -8.55 -1.35
C THR A 27 3.93 -8.12 -2.39
N LEU A 28 3.80 -6.81 -2.64
CA LEU A 28 2.87 -6.27 -3.63
C LEU A 28 3.22 -6.74 -5.05
N LEU A 29 4.51 -6.73 -5.42
CA LEU A 29 4.97 -7.22 -6.73
C LEU A 29 4.71 -8.70 -6.92
N ASP A 30 4.93 -9.53 -5.89
CA ASP A 30 4.63 -10.96 -5.91
C ASP A 30 3.13 -11.24 -6.10
N LEU A 31 2.27 -10.39 -5.51
CA LEU A 31 0.82 -10.41 -5.73
C LEU A 31 0.43 -9.90 -7.13
N GLY A 32 1.36 -9.32 -7.89
CA GLY A 32 1.14 -8.79 -9.23
C GLY A 32 0.75 -7.32 -9.29
N PHE A 33 0.86 -6.58 -8.18
CA PHE A 33 0.65 -5.14 -8.11
C PHE A 33 1.98 -4.40 -8.17
N ASP A 34 2.11 -3.50 -9.14
CA ASP A 34 3.23 -2.54 -9.18
C ASP A 34 2.67 -1.16 -8.84
N VAL A 35 2.95 -0.74 -7.61
CA VAL A 35 2.44 0.49 -7.01
C VAL A 35 3.62 1.36 -6.62
N GLU A 36 3.52 2.64 -6.96
CA GLU A 36 4.54 3.65 -6.68
C GLU A 36 3.92 4.81 -5.89
N LEU A 37 4.76 5.61 -5.24
CA LEU A 37 4.32 6.91 -4.72
C LEU A 37 4.06 7.86 -5.90
N GLY A 38 2.83 8.37 -5.98
CA GLY A 38 2.37 9.32 -6.99
C GLY A 38 2.47 10.79 -6.55
N GLY A 39 2.97 11.04 -5.34
CA GLY A 39 3.06 12.36 -4.72
C GLY A 39 2.99 12.25 -3.19
N PRO A 40 2.91 13.39 -2.47
CA PRO A 40 2.94 13.40 -1.01
C PRO A 40 1.67 12.87 -0.33
N THR A 41 0.58 12.64 -1.07
CA THR A 41 -0.68 12.09 -0.54
C THR A 41 -1.31 11.10 -1.51
N LYS A 42 -0.50 10.55 -2.44
CA LYS A 42 -1.01 9.80 -3.58
C LYS A 42 -0.18 8.58 -3.86
N ILE A 43 -0.87 7.52 -4.26
CA ILE A 43 -0.27 6.34 -4.87
C ILE A 43 -0.61 6.29 -6.35
N LYS A 44 0.28 5.66 -7.11
CA LYS A 44 0.19 5.47 -8.55
C LYS A 44 0.23 3.98 -8.84
N LEU A 45 -0.79 3.48 -9.51
CA LEU A 45 -0.85 2.10 -9.97
C LEU A 45 -0.26 2.01 -11.37
N VAL A 46 0.82 1.24 -11.50
CA VAL A 46 1.59 1.04 -12.75
C VAL A 46 1.36 -0.35 -13.33
N GLY A 47 1.10 -1.33 -12.48
CA GLY A 47 0.82 -2.70 -12.85
C GLY A 47 -0.23 -3.32 -11.94
N ALA A 48 -1.03 -4.21 -12.52
CA ALA A 48 -2.05 -4.98 -11.81
C ALA A 48 -1.95 -6.46 -12.20
N PRO A 49 -2.55 -7.37 -11.41
CA PRO A 49 -2.64 -8.77 -11.78
C PRO A 49 -3.35 -8.94 -13.13
N VAL A 50 -2.86 -9.85 -13.98
CA VAL A 50 -3.41 -10.08 -15.34
C VAL A 50 -4.84 -10.61 -15.31
N ASP A 51 -5.17 -11.33 -14.25
CA ASP A 51 -6.48 -11.95 -13.98
C ASP A 51 -7.50 -10.95 -13.40
N LEU A 52 -7.07 -9.72 -13.08
CA LEU A 52 -7.92 -8.69 -12.53
C LEU A 52 -8.49 -7.76 -13.60
N VAL A 53 -9.79 -7.46 -13.49
CA VAL A 53 -10.43 -6.39 -14.28
C VAL A 53 -9.89 -5.05 -13.78
N GLU A 54 -9.32 -4.26 -14.68
CA GLU A 54 -8.64 -2.99 -14.36
C GLU A 54 -9.48 -2.04 -13.49
N SER A 55 -10.79 -1.96 -13.72
CA SER A 55 -11.70 -1.11 -12.92
C SER A 55 -11.85 -1.53 -11.46
N LYS A 56 -11.43 -2.75 -11.10
CA LYS A 56 -11.44 -3.27 -9.72
C LYS A 56 -10.06 -3.24 -9.06
N ALA A 57 -9.03 -2.81 -9.78
CA ALA A 57 -7.65 -2.92 -9.31
C ALA A 57 -7.42 -2.16 -7.99
N PHE A 58 -7.92 -0.93 -7.89
CA PHE A 58 -7.83 -0.17 -6.63
C PHE A 58 -8.68 -0.75 -5.51
N GLU A 59 -9.88 -1.23 -5.80
CA GLU A 59 -10.75 -1.84 -4.77
C GLU A 59 -10.05 -3.03 -4.11
N ILE A 60 -9.42 -3.90 -4.91
CA ILE A 60 -8.65 -5.03 -4.39
C ILE A 60 -7.35 -4.56 -3.72
N LEU A 61 -6.65 -3.57 -4.30
CA LEU A 61 -5.44 -3.04 -3.68
C LEU A 61 -5.70 -2.48 -2.28
N GLN A 62 -6.81 -1.75 -2.11
CA GLN A 62 -7.25 -1.22 -0.81
C GLN A 62 -7.58 -2.33 0.18
N TYR A 63 -8.18 -3.42 -0.28
CA TYR A 63 -8.38 -4.62 0.53
C TYR A 63 -7.04 -5.24 0.96
N VAL A 64 -6.07 -5.35 0.04
CA VAL A 64 -4.72 -5.87 0.33
C VAL A 64 -4.00 -4.98 1.35
N PHE A 65 -4.07 -3.65 1.21
CA PHE A 65 -3.51 -2.72 2.20
C PHE A 65 -4.13 -2.89 3.58
N SER A 66 -5.46 -3.00 3.65
CA SER A 66 -6.15 -3.24 4.92
C SER A 66 -5.68 -4.54 5.56
N TYR A 67 -5.56 -5.61 4.76
CA TYR A 67 -5.09 -6.92 5.23
C TYR A 67 -3.64 -6.87 5.72
N LEU A 68 -2.74 -6.26 4.95
CA LEU A 68 -1.33 -6.12 5.33
C LEU A 68 -1.17 -5.28 6.59
N HIS A 69 -1.94 -4.20 6.72
CA HIS A 69 -1.94 -3.35 7.91
C HIS A 69 -2.44 -4.08 9.16
N GLU A 70 -3.55 -4.82 9.07
CA GLU A 70 -4.10 -5.60 10.20
C GLU A 70 -3.14 -6.69 10.70
N HIS A 71 -2.31 -7.22 9.81
CA HIS A 71 -1.35 -8.28 10.11
C HIS A 71 0.09 -7.77 10.31
N GLN A 72 0.32 -6.45 10.26
CA GLN A 72 1.63 -5.87 10.47
C GLN A 72 2.03 -5.98 11.94
N GLN A 73 3.23 -6.52 12.22
CA GLN A 73 3.81 -6.40 13.55
C GLN A 73 4.36 -4.97 13.71
N PRO A 74 4.03 -4.27 14.81
CA PRO A 74 4.47 -2.90 15.00
C PRO A 74 5.99 -2.82 15.02
N THR A 75 6.54 -1.90 14.24
CA THR A 75 7.99 -1.67 14.18
C THR A 75 8.49 -1.08 15.50
N LYS A 76 9.80 -1.21 15.78
CA LYS A 76 10.41 -0.58 16.98
C LYS A 76 10.15 0.93 17.06
N ALA A 77 10.05 1.61 15.92
CA ALA A 77 9.77 3.04 15.86
C ALA A 77 8.31 3.35 16.21
N GLN A 78 7.36 2.59 15.65
CA GLN A 78 5.94 2.68 16.00
C GLN A 78 5.74 2.39 17.49
N LEU A 79 6.33 1.30 18.02
CA LEU A 79 6.28 0.99 19.46
C LEU A 79 6.83 2.13 20.31
N ARG A 80 7.95 2.75 19.92
CA ARG A 80 8.50 3.90 20.64
C ARG A 80 7.56 5.10 20.60
N HIS A 81 6.94 5.38 19.46
CA HIS A 81 5.99 6.47 19.32
C HIS A 81 4.74 6.24 20.18
N GLU A 82 4.14 5.05 20.11
CA GLU A 82 2.98 4.67 20.92
C GLU A 82 3.30 4.65 22.42
N MET A 83 4.47 4.14 22.82
CA MET A 83 4.90 4.18 24.22
C MET A 83 5.01 5.62 24.74
N LEU A 84 5.50 6.55 23.93
CA LEU A 84 5.59 7.97 24.30
C LEU A 84 4.21 8.64 24.32
N ALA A 85 3.33 8.30 23.38
CA ALA A 85 1.98 8.86 23.30
C ALA A 85 1.08 8.38 24.46
N CYS A 86 1.11 7.10 24.79
CA CYS A 86 0.28 6.50 25.84
C CYS A 86 0.74 6.82 27.27
N TRP A 87 2.01 7.19 27.49
CA TRP A 87 2.56 7.48 28.82
C TRP A 87 2.69 8.99 29.11
N SER A 88 2.21 9.85 28.20
CA SER A 88 2.20 11.31 28.38
C SER A 88 0.91 11.84 29.03
N ILE A 89 0.07 10.98 29.60
CA ILE A 89 -1.12 11.34 30.39
C ILE A 89 -0.81 11.08 31.87
#